data_AF-A0A955MYE4-F1
#
_entry.id   AF-A0A955MYE4-F1
#
_cell.length_a   1.000
_cell.length_b   1.000
_cell.length_c   1.000
_cell.angle_alpha   90.00
_cell.angle_beta   90.00
_cell.angle_gamma   90.00
#
_symmetry.space_group_name_H-M   'P 1'
#
loop_
_entity.id
_entity.type
_entity.pdbx_description
1 polymer ?
#
loop_
_entity_poly.entity_id
_entity_poly.type
_entity_poly.pdbx_seq_one_letter_code
_entity_poly.pdbx_strand_id
1 'polypeptide(L)'
;DDNGVPEGRQGYASVSPDFMNWDRTYRPSFRLPEPDDVEKRGLVGDYPQVHLGVGATSFGNVAVGLYGIWHNPSEAERRKKGWYGAGLIHCDLGLVVSNDGITFREPVAGNVFISSQESPVTQGPKENDPTILCQANGILDVGDQTLIYHGRWRNATNTSEDYYAEVALATLPRDRWGDLHLEKGATAGVVWSAPITLPESGCEISLNTDQARGVSVELTDEKGDLLADFSGENRGLAAGSDGLIQPVEWKENSLSALGGQTIRIKISISNPEARLYAVYLDAE
;
A
#
# COMPACT_ATOMS: atom_id res chain seq x y z
N ASP A 1 -24.27 6.77 -5.08
CA ASP A 1 -23.28 7.86 -5.03
C ASP A 1 -23.97 9.13 -4.53
N ASP A 2 -23.23 10.24 -4.42
CA ASP A 2 -23.75 11.54 -3.98
C ASP A 2 -24.77 12.17 -4.96
N ASN A 3 -24.96 11.57 -6.14
CA ASN A 3 -25.92 11.99 -7.16
C ASN A 3 -27.20 11.14 -7.16
N GLY A 4 -27.32 10.18 -6.23
CA GLY A 4 -28.47 9.27 -6.15
C GLY A 4 -28.44 8.11 -7.14
N VAL A 5 -27.31 7.88 -7.82
CA VAL A 5 -27.11 6.72 -8.70
C VAL A 5 -26.73 5.50 -7.85
N PRO A 6 -27.29 4.30 -8.10
CA PRO A 6 -26.88 3.08 -7.42
C PRO A 6 -25.37 2.84 -7.53
N GLU A 7 -24.75 2.47 -6.42
CA GLU A 7 -23.33 2.10 -6.36
C GLU A 7 -23.14 0.87 -5.47
N GLY A 8 -22.07 0.15 -5.75
CA GLY A 8 -21.55 -0.92 -4.91
C GLY A 8 -20.95 -0.37 -3.62
N ARG A 9 -20.51 -1.25 -2.73
CA ARG A 9 -19.75 -0.82 -1.56
C ARG A 9 -18.38 -0.30 -2.00
N GLN A 10 -18.08 0.91 -1.56
CA GLN A 10 -16.83 1.62 -1.82
C GLN A 10 -16.20 2.08 -0.50
N GLY A 11 -14.94 2.50 -0.54
CA GLY A 11 -14.26 3.07 0.60
C GLY A 11 -14.70 4.51 0.86
N TYR A 12 -15.20 4.77 2.06
CA TYR A 12 -15.59 6.09 2.55
C TYR A 12 -14.87 6.42 3.85
N ALA A 13 -14.47 7.68 4.01
CA ALA A 13 -13.86 8.20 5.22
C ALA A 13 -14.79 9.20 5.92
N SER A 14 -14.66 9.24 7.24
CA SER A 14 -15.24 10.28 8.10
C SER A 14 -14.12 10.77 9.01
N VAL A 15 -14.13 12.06 9.33
CA VAL A 15 -13.13 12.66 10.21
C VAL A 15 -13.74 12.99 11.57
N SER A 16 -12.93 12.87 12.62
CA SER A 16 -13.27 13.31 13.96
C SER A 16 -12.01 13.87 14.62
N PRO A 17 -12.03 15.11 15.14
CA PRO A 17 -10.89 15.69 15.82
C PRO A 17 -10.70 15.15 17.25
N ASP A 18 -11.73 14.56 17.84
CA ASP A 18 -11.76 14.14 19.25
C ASP A 18 -12.15 12.67 19.45
N PHE A 19 -12.33 11.92 18.36
CA PHE A 19 -12.81 10.53 18.32
C PHE A 19 -14.22 10.31 18.93
N MET A 20 -14.91 11.37 19.33
CA MET A 20 -16.24 11.33 19.93
C MET A 20 -17.30 11.88 18.96
N ASN A 21 -16.99 13.00 18.33
CA ASN A 21 -17.84 13.71 17.40
C ASN A 21 -17.33 13.48 15.97
N TRP A 22 -18.01 12.60 15.27
CA TRP A 22 -17.68 12.25 13.89
C TRP A 22 -18.50 13.11 12.92
N ASP A 23 -17.84 13.61 11.87
CA ASP A 23 -18.54 14.20 10.74
C ASP A 23 -19.54 13.16 10.18
N ARG A 24 -20.80 13.55 10.02
CA ARG A 24 -21.82 12.66 9.45
C ARG A 24 -21.80 12.67 7.93
N THR A 25 -20.94 13.50 7.34
CA THR A 25 -20.70 13.61 5.91
C THR A 25 -19.54 12.70 5.53
N TYR A 26 -19.86 11.54 4.97
CA TYR A 26 -18.85 10.63 4.44
C TYR A 26 -18.21 11.23 3.18
N ARG A 27 -16.91 11.04 3.04
CA ARG A 27 -16.14 11.45 1.86
C ARG A 27 -15.63 10.21 1.12
N PRO A 28 -15.69 10.16 -0.22
CA PRO A 28 -15.05 9.11 -0.99
C PRO A 28 -13.56 9.04 -0.64
N SER A 29 -13.11 7.84 -0.27
CA SER A 29 -11.73 7.58 0.17
C SER A 29 -11.00 6.70 -0.85
N PHE A 30 -11.68 5.66 -1.32
CA PHE A 30 -11.16 4.70 -2.29
C PHE A 30 -12.32 4.09 -3.07
N ARG A 31 -12.15 3.86 -4.37
CA ARG A 31 -13.18 3.26 -5.21
C ARG A 31 -12.59 2.20 -6.11
N LEU A 32 -13.32 1.08 -6.23
CA LEU A 32 -13.11 0.11 -7.28
C LEU A 32 -13.92 0.48 -8.53
N PRO A 33 -13.48 0.04 -9.72
CA PRO A 33 -14.28 0.16 -10.93
C PRO A 33 -15.66 -0.48 -10.77
N GLU A 34 -16.68 0.19 -11.29
CA GLU A 34 -18.05 -0.32 -11.34
C GLU A 34 -18.45 -0.62 -12.78
N PRO A 35 -19.42 -1.52 -13.03
CA PRO A 35 -19.94 -1.75 -14.37
C PRO A 35 -20.41 -0.46 -15.05
N ASP A 36 -20.17 -0.33 -16.36
CA ASP A 36 -20.68 0.80 -17.16
C ASP A 36 -22.22 0.84 -17.15
N ASP A 37 -22.84 -0.34 -17.16
CA ASP A 37 -24.29 -0.51 -17.05
C ASP A 37 -24.76 -0.25 -15.60
N VAL A 38 -25.40 0.90 -15.40
CA VAL A 38 -25.85 1.38 -14.08
C VAL A 38 -26.84 0.42 -13.43
N GLU A 39 -27.65 -0.30 -14.21
CA GLU A 39 -28.63 -1.26 -13.67
C GLU A 39 -27.96 -2.48 -13.00
N LYS A 40 -26.68 -2.73 -13.32
CA LYS A 40 -25.88 -3.79 -12.69
C LYS A 40 -25.19 -3.34 -11.40
N ARG A 41 -25.21 -2.04 -11.09
CA ARG A 41 -24.58 -1.49 -9.89
C ARG A 41 -25.44 -1.73 -8.66
N GLY A 42 -24.81 -1.64 -7.49
CA GLY A 42 -25.51 -1.71 -6.21
C GLY A 42 -24.82 -2.60 -5.20
N LEU A 43 -25.33 -2.55 -3.97
CA LEU A 43 -24.78 -3.26 -2.80
C LEU A 43 -24.72 -4.79 -2.94
N VAL A 44 -25.43 -5.35 -3.93
CA VAL A 44 -25.51 -6.79 -4.22
C VAL A 44 -25.10 -7.12 -5.66
N GLY A 45 -24.47 -6.18 -6.37
CA GLY A 45 -24.04 -6.42 -7.75
C GLY A 45 -22.95 -7.48 -7.89
N ASP A 46 -22.95 -8.14 -9.05
CA ASP A 46 -22.07 -9.27 -9.39
C ASP A 46 -20.69 -8.76 -9.89
N TYR A 47 -20.03 -7.97 -9.05
CA TYR A 47 -18.70 -7.40 -9.31
C TYR A 47 -17.94 -7.19 -7.99
N PRO A 48 -16.60 -7.05 -8.01
CA PRO A 48 -15.82 -6.79 -6.82
C PRO A 48 -16.23 -5.50 -6.10
N GLN A 49 -16.26 -5.54 -4.77
CA GLN A 49 -16.65 -4.39 -3.94
C GLN A 49 -15.75 -4.26 -2.71
N VAL A 50 -15.77 -3.09 -2.08
CA VAL A 50 -15.00 -2.81 -0.85
C VAL A 50 -15.92 -3.01 0.37
N HIS A 51 -16.19 -4.26 0.75
CA HIS A 51 -17.00 -4.56 1.95
C HIS A 51 -16.21 -4.39 3.23
N LEU A 52 -14.91 -4.63 3.17
CA LEU A 52 -13.96 -4.38 4.23
C LEU A 52 -13.11 -3.20 3.78
N GLY A 53 -13.28 -2.06 4.46
CA GLY A 53 -12.56 -0.81 4.18
C GLY A 53 -11.06 -0.95 4.35
N VAL A 54 -10.33 0.16 4.22
CA VAL A 54 -8.87 0.15 4.31
C VAL A 54 -8.41 0.00 5.77
N GLY A 55 -7.56 -1.00 6.03
CA GLY A 55 -6.74 -1.09 7.24
C GLY A 55 -5.32 -0.64 6.90
N ALA A 56 -4.91 0.53 7.37
CA ALA A 56 -3.64 1.14 7.01
C ALA A 56 -2.75 1.42 8.23
N THR A 57 -1.45 1.50 7.98
CA THR A 57 -0.42 1.95 8.92
C THR A 57 0.39 3.08 8.30
N SER A 58 0.76 4.07 9.12
CA SER A 58 1.64 5.17 8.70
C SER A 58 3.09 4.72 8.74
N PHE A 59 3.80 4.99 7.63
CA PHE A 59 5.25 4.89 7.50
C PHE A 59 5.87 6.30 7.41
N GLY A 60 5.29 7.26 8.14
CA GLY A 60 5.69 8.67 8.10
C GLY A 60 4.94 9.44 7.01
N ASN A 61 5.56 9.63 5.84
CA ASN A 61 5.02 10.44 4.74
C ASN A 61 4.06 9.69 3.80
N VAL A 62 3.87 8.39 4.03
CA VAL A 62 2.94 7.52 3.31
C VAL A 62 2.25 6.58 4.29
N ALA A 63 0.94 6.42 4.13
CA ALA A 63 0.19 5.34 4.73
C ALA A 63 0.09 4.20 3.71
N VAL A 64 0.45 3.00 4.13
CA VAL A 64 0.31 1.76 3.35
C VAL A 64 -0.78 0.93 4.01
N GLY A 65 -1.72 0.44 3.21
CA GLY A 65 -2.87 -0.29 3.72
C GLY A 65 -3.36 -1.39 2.81
N LEU A 66 -4.18 -2.25 3.39
CA LEU A 66 -4.86 -3.32 2.68
C LEU A 66 -6.37 -3.08 2.71
N TYR A 67 -7.05 -3.45 1.64
CA TYR A 67 -8.51 -3.42 1.56
C TYR A 67 -9.03 -4.78 1.11
N GLY A 68 -10.27 -5.09 1.48
CA GLY A 68 -10.90 -6.34 1.06
C GLY A 68 -11.45 -6.24 -0.36
N ILE A 69 -10.96 -7.09 -1.27
CA ILE A 69 -11.55 -7.32 -2.59
C ILE A 69 -12.66 -8.34 -2.41
N TRP A 70 -13.89 -7.87 -2.19
CA TRP A 70 -15.02 -8.72 -1.92
C TRP A 70 -15.60 -9.31 -3.21
N HIS A 71 -15.49 -10.63 -3.38
CA HIS A 71 -15.95 -11.31 -4.58
C HIS A 71 -17.35 -11.85 -4.38
N ASN A 72 -18.33 -11.13 -4.93
CA ASN A 72 -19.72 -11.60 -4.96
C ASN A 72 -19.86 -12.74 -6.00
N PRO A 73 -20.37 -13.93 -5.61
CA PRO A 73 -20.78 -14.94 -6.58
C PRO A 73 -22.01 -14.44 -7.34
N SER A 74 -22.33 -14.98 -8.51
CA SER A 74 -23.46 -14.47 -9.30
C SER A 74 -24.79 -14.53 -8.55
N GLU A 75 -25.74 -13.67 -8.92
CA GLU A 75 -27.06 -13.63 -8.29
C GLU A 75 -27.77 -14.99 -8.35
N ALA A 76 -27.64 -15.69 -9.48
CA ALA A 76 -28.21 -17.02 -9.67
C ALA A 76 -27.66 -18.05 -8.67
N GLU A 77 -26.36 -17.97 -8.31
CA GLU A 77 -25.76 -18.84 -7.31
C GLU A 77 -26.12 -18.42 -5.88
N ARG A 78 -26.13 -17.12 -5.57
CA ARG A 78 -26.54 -16.63 -4.23
C ARG A 78 -27.95 -17.08 -3.86
N ARG A 79 -28.89 -17.01 -4.80
CA ARG A 79 -30.28 -17.43 -4.56
C ARG A 79 -30.43 -18.93 -4.26
N LYS A 80 -29.46 -19.76 -4.64
CA LYS A 80 -29.46 -21.20 -4.32
C LYS A 80 -29.02 -21.49 -2.89
N LYS A 81 -28.21 -20.62 -2.27
CA LYS A 81 -27.71 -20.75 -0.90
C LYS A 81 -28.21 -19.60 -0.02
N GLY A 82 -29.28 -19.84 0.74
CA GLY A 82 -29.67 -19.07 1.94
C GLY A 82 -29.50 -17.55 1.90
N TRP A 83 -29.22 -16.94 3.06
CA TRP A 83 -29.01 -15.50 3.21
C TRP A 83 -27.67 -15.06 2.60
N TYR A 84 -27.71 -14.05 1.71
CA TYR A 84 -26.55 -13.25 1.25
C TYR A 84 -25.32 -13.98 0.70
N GLY A 85 -25.42 -15.22 0.20
CA GLY A 85 -24.28 -15.91 -0.40
C GLY A 85 -23.28 -16.49 0.61
N ALA A 86 -23.74 -16.81 1.82
CA ALA A 86 -22.99 -17.61 2.78
C ALA A 86 -22.46 -18.91 2.12
N GLY A 87 -21.20 -19.24 2.38
CA GLY A 87 -20.55 -20.41 1.78
C GLY A 87 -20.22 -20.29 0.29
N LEU A 88 -20.22 -19.09 -0.28
CA LEU A 88 -19.84 -18.81 -1.68
C LEU A 88 -18.95 -17.58 -1.84
N ILE A 89 -19.15 -16.55 -1.00
CA ILE A 89 -18.32 -15.34 -1.03
C ILE A 89 -16.92 -15.64 -0.48
N HIS A 90 -15.91 -15.10 -1.16
CA HIS A 90 -14.53 -15.04 -0.70
C HIS A 90 -14.01 -13.60 -0.83
N CYS A 91 -12.90 -13.31 -0.15
CA CYS A 91 -12.30 -11.98 -0.18
C CYS A 91 -10.79 -12.11 -0.19
N ASP A 92 -10.16 -11.51 -1.20
CA ASP A 92 -8.72 -11.30 -1.23
C ASP A 92 -8.37 -9.95 -0.58
N LEU A 93 -7.08 -9.68 -0.37
CA LEU A 93 -6.60 -8.35 0.03
C LEU A 93 -5.86 -7.69 -1.13
N GLY A 94 -6.27 -6.46 -1.46
CA GLY A 94 -5.54 -5.57 -2.38
C GLY A 94 -4.69 -4.55 -1.62
N LEU A 95 -3.70 -3.97 -2.28
CA LEU A 95 -2.77 -2.98 -1.72
C LEU A 95 -3.19 -1.55 -2.10
N VAL A 96 -3.20 -0.65 -1.13
CA VAL A 96 -3.44 0.79 -1.34
C VAL A 96 -2.42 1.65 -0.61
N VAL A 97 -2.18 2.83 -1.15
CA VAL A 97 -1.31 3.85 -0.54
C VAL A 97 -2.02 5.19 -0.46
N SER A 98 -1.67 5.99 0.55
CA SER A 98 -2.16 7.35 0.73
C SER A 98 -1.06 8.25 1.29
N ASN A 99 -1.08 9.53 0.90
CA ASN A 99 -0.18 10.55 1.44
C ASN A 99 -0.86 11.46 2.47
N ASP A 100 -2.17 11.35 2.64
CA ASP A 100 -2.98 12.16 3.59
C ASP A 100 -3.73 11.30 4.62
N GLY A 101 -3.68 9.97 4.49
CA GLY A 101 -4.41 9.01 5.33
C GLY A 101 -5.92 8.97 5.08
N ILE A 102 -6.43 9.70 4.09
CA ILE A 102 -7.87 9.83 3.79
C ILE A 102 -8.16 9.35 2.38
N THR A 103 -7.39 9.80 1.39
CA THR A 103 -7.55 9.45 -0.01
C THR A 103 -6.55 8.37 -0.39
N PHE A 104 -7.05 7.20 -0.79
CA PHE A 104 -6.23 6.03 -1.12
C PHE A 104 -6.31 5.70 -2.61
N ARG A 105 -5.23 5.09 -3.11
CA ARG A 105 -5.13 4.60 -4.49
C ARG A 105 -4.39 3.26 -4.54
N GLU A 106 -4.74 2.44 -5.52
CA GLU A 106 -3.96 1.24 -5.83
C GLU A 106 -2.68 1.64 -6.59
N PRO A 107 -1.49 1.18 -6.16
CA PRO A 107 -0.28 1.32 -6.96
C PRO A 107 -0.38 0.56 -8.30
N VAL A 108 -1.03 -0.61 -8.28
CA VAL A 108 -1.35 -1.43 -9.46
C VAL A 108 -2.81 -1.84 -9.36
N ALA A 109 -3.65 -1.28 -10.23
CA ALA A 109 -5.10 -1.46 -10.16
C ALA A 109 -5.52 -2.93 -10.32
N GLY A 110 -6.41 -3.40 -9.44
CA GLY A 110 -6.97 -4.75 -9.48
C GLY A 110 -5.98 -5.87 -9.14
N ASN A 111 -4.79 -5.55 -8.64
CA ASN A 111 -3.81 -6.56 -8.23
C ASN A 111 -4.18 -7.17 -6.88
N VAL A 112 -4.31 -8.50 -6.83
CA VAL A 112 -4.44 -9.24 -5.58
C VAL A 112 -3.07 -9.29 -4.90
N PHE A 113 -2.97 -8.70 -3.70
CA PHE A 113 -1.73 -8.66 -2.93
C PHE A 113 -1.60 -9.86 -1.99
N ILE A 114 -2.69 -10.28 -1.35
CA ILE A 114 -2.77 -11.54 -0.60
C ILE A 114 -4.02 -12.29 -1.03
N SER A 115 -3.86 -13.50 -1.55
CA SER A 115 -4.99 -14.32 -1.97
C SER A 115 -5.58 -15.12 -0.82
N SER A 116 -6.91 -15.22 -0.78
CA SER A 116 -7.64 -16.10 0.13
C SER A 116 -7.32 -17.58 -0.07
N GLN A 117 -6.79 -17.95 -1.24
CA GLN A 117 -6.35 -19.33 -1.55
C GLN A 117 -4.97 -19.64 -0.98
N GLU A 118 -4.12 -18.63 -0.83
CA GLU A 118 -2.76 -18.76 -0.28
C GLU A 118 -2.74 -18.63 1.25
N SER A 119 -3.75 -17.95 1.81
CA SER A 119 -3.96 -17.85 3.26
C SER A 119 -5.36 -18.36 3.65
N PRO A 120 -5.66 -19.66 3.41
CA PRO A 120 -6.98 -20.21 3.69
C PRO A 120 -7.22 -20.29 5.20
N VAL A 121 -8.46 -20.12 5.62
CA VAL A 121 -8.92 -20.51 6.95
C VAL A 121 -8.82 -22.03 7.11
N THR A 122 -8.62 -22.51 8.35
CA THR A 122 -8.75 -23.95 8.61
C THR A 122 -10.13 -24.42 8.16
N GLN A 123 -10.21 -25.53 7.45
CA GLN A 123 -11.47 -26.08 6.97
C GLN A 123 -12.21 -26.81 8.08
N GLY A 124 -13.54 -26.77 8.03
CA GLY A 124 -14.37 -27.54 8.95
C GLY A 124 -14.56 -28.98 8.53
N PRO A 125 -15.19 -29.78 9.40
CA PRO A 125 -15.38 -31.20 9.15
C PRO A 125 -16.43 -31.51 8.06
N LYS A 126 -17.32 -30.57 7.74
CA LYS A 126 -18.52 -30.83 6.90
C LYS A 126 -18.46 -30.20 5.52
N GLU A 127 -18.01 -28.95 5.42
CA GLU A 127 -18.01 -28.18 4.18
C GLU A 127 -16.67 -27.49 3.97
N ASN A 128 -16.26 -27.39 2.70
CA ASN A 128 -15.11 -26.61 2.28
C ASN A 128 -15.57 -25.16 2.04
N ASP A 129 -15.63 -24.39 3.12
CA ASP A 129 -16.14 -23.03 3.07
C ASP A 129 -15.06 -22.06 2.56
N PRO A 130 -15.45 -21.05 1.76
CA PRO A 130 -14.52 -20.04 1.29
C PRO A 130 -13.98 -19.18 2.44
N THR A 131 -12.79 -18.65 2.21
CA THR A 131 -12.13 -17.72 3.14
C THR A 131 -12.43 -16.28 2.74
N ILE A 132 -12.83 -15.47 3.71
CA ILE A 132 -12.86 -14.02 3.60
C ILE A 132 -11.64 -13.52 4.37
N LEU A 133 -10.66 -12.97 3.65
CA LEU A 133 -9.56 -12.28 4.31
C LEU A 133 -10.06 -10.95 4.85
N CYS A 134 -9.73 -10.67 6.11
CA CYS A 134 -10.04 -9.41 6.76
C CYS A 134 -8.77 -8.63 6.98
N GLN A 135 -8.71 -7.40 6.47
CA GLN A 135 -7.63 -6.49 6.84
C GLN A 135 -7.65 -6.19 8.34
N ALA A 136 -6.52 -5.71 8.84
CA ALA A 136 -6.42 -5.01 10.11
C ALA A 136 -5.38 -3.89 9.98
N ASN A 137 -5.29 -3.01 10.99
CA ASN A 137 -4.16 -2.07 11.13
C ASN A 137 -2.92 -2.76 11.75
N GLY A 138 -2.79 -4.08 11.55
CA GLY A 138 -1.74 -4.92 12.12
C GLY A 138 -0.51 -5.03 11.22
N ILE A 139 -0.08 -3.92 10.63
CA ILE A 139 1.12 -3.85 9.79
C ILE A 139 2.22 -3.21 10.63
N LEU A 140 3.38 -3.85 10.73
CA LEU A 140 4.50 -3.30 11.50
C LEU A 140 5.84 -3.83 11.01
N ASP A 141 6.86 -3.00 11.12
CA ASP A 141 8.23 -3.43 10.92
C ASP A 141 8.84 -4.00 12.20
N VAL A 142 9.47 -5.16 12.08
CA VAL A 142 10.22 -5.82 13.14
C VAL A 142 11.54 -6.31 12.56
N GLY A 143 12.63 -5.63 12.92
CA GLY A 143 13.96 -5.91 12.38
C GLY A 143 13.99 -5.73 10.86
N ASP A 144 14.30 -6.80 10.15
CA ASP A 144 14.47 -6.83 8.69
C ASP A 144 13.19 -7.25 7.95
N GLN A 145 12.05 -7.31 8.64
CA GLN A 145 10.77 -7.74 8.08
C GLN A 145 9.66 -6.73 8.35
N THR A 146 8.72 -6.66 7.42
CA THR A 146 7.39 -6.11 7.67
C THR A 146 6.42 -7.27 7.89
N LEU A 147 5.75 -7.24 9.03
CA LEU A 147 4.75 -8.21 9.44
C LEU A 147 3.36 -7.66 9.13
N ILE A 148 2.51 -8.50 8.55
CA ILE A 148 1.15 -8.17 8.14
C ILE A 148 0.21 -9.16 8.83
N TYR A 149 -0.36 -8.76 9.96
CA TYR A 149 -1.39 -9.52 10.64
C TYR A 149 -2.75 -9.27 9.97
N HIS A 150 -3.42 -10.34 9.59
CA HIS A 150 -4.73 -10.27 8.96
C HIS A 150 -5.66 -11.38 9.48
N GLY A 151 -6.97 -11.15 9.35
CA GLY A 151 -7.98 -12.13 9.69
C GLY A 151 -8.24 -13.11 8.56
N ARG A 152 -8.66 -14.32 8.91
CA ARG A 152 -9.21 -15.34 8.01
C ARG A 152 -10.58 -15.74 8.54
N TRP A 153 -11.62 -15.16 8.00
CA TRP A 153 -13.00 -15.48 8.36
C TRP A 153 -13.49 -16.64 7.50
N ARG A 154 -13.92 -17.72 8.16
CA ARG A 154 -14.63 -18.82 7.48
C ARG A 154 -16.06 -18.41 7.18
N ASN A 155 -16.37 -18.21 5.91
CA ASN A 155 -17.70 -17.82 5.46
C ASN A 155 -18.66 -19.02 5.43
N ALA A 156 -18.90 -19.61 6.60
CA ALA A 156 -19.64 -20.86 6.74
C ALA A 156 -21.12 -20.73 6.35
N THR A 157 -21.65 -21.74 5.67
CA THR A 157 -23.09 -21.90 5.39
C THR A 157 -23.92 -22.10 6.66
N ASN A 158 -23.35 -22.73 7.69
CA ASN A 158 -23.97 -22.98 8.98
C ASN A 158 -23.28 -22.14 10.08
N THR A 159 -24.01 -21.19 10.65
CA THR A 159 -23.45 -20.16 11.53
C THR A 159 -23.28 -20.57 13.00
N SER A 160 -23.71 -21.77 13.41
CA SER A 160 -23.75 -22.15 14.84
C SER A 160 -22.52 -22.89 15.38
N GLU A 161 -21.93 -23.81 14.61
CA GLU A 161 -20.79 -24.64 15.05
C GLU A 161 -19.52 -24.39 14.23
N ASP A 162 -19.68 -23.96 12.97
CA ASP A 162 -18.62 -23.89 11.96
C ASP A 162 -18.18 -22.44 11.66
N TYR A 163 -18.73 -21.46 12.38
CA TYR A 163 -18.48 -20.03 12.17
C TYR A 163 -17.38 -19.52 13.12
N TYR A 164 -16.18 -19.38 12.58
CA TYR A 164 -15.04 -18.81 13.30
C TYR A 164 -14.16 -17.97 12.38
N ALA A 165 -13.26 -17.23 13.01
CA ALA A 165 -12.19 -16.51 12.35
C ALA A 165 -10.87 -16.82 13.03
N GLU A 166 -9.80 -16.77 12.26
CA GLU A 166 -8.43 -16.96 12.71
C GLU A 166 -7.60 -15.72 12.42
N VAL A 167 -6.47 -15.59 13.11
CA VAL A 167 -5.42 -14.64 12.74
C VAL A 167 -4.39 -15.39 11.90
N ALA A 168 -3.86 -14.72 10.89
CA ALA A 168 -2.70 -15.15 10.11
C ALA A 168 -1.66 -14.03 10.05
N LEU A 169 -0.46 -14.42 9.61
CA LEU A 169 0.67 -13.54 9.41
C LEU A 169 1.20 -13.75 7.99
N ALA A 170 1.24 -12.67 7.21
CA ALA A 170 2.06 -12.58 6.02
C ALA A 170 3.31 -11.75 6.34
N THR A 171 4.40 -11.99 5.63
CA THR A 171 5.68 -11.29 5.85
C THR A 171 6.29 -10.88 4.53
N LEU A 172 6.91 -9.71 4.50
CA LEU A 172 7.81 -9.26 3.43
C LEU A 172 9.12 -8.74 4.03
N PRO A 173 10.24 -8.74 3.30
CA PRO A 173 11.43 -8.02 3.76
C PRO A 173 11.08 -6.55 3.95
N ARG A 174 11.61 -5.92 4.99
CA ARG A 174 11.21 -4.57 5.45
C ARG A 174 10.99 -3.59 4.30
N ASP A 175 9.84 -2.93 4.30
CA ASP A 175 9.44 -1.89 3.35
C ASP A 175 9.46 -2.27 1.86
N ARG A 176 9.54 -3.57 1.54
CA ARG A 176 9.52 -4.06 0.14
C ARG A 176 8.10 -4.38 -0.33
N TRP A 177 7.21 -3.39 -0.24
CA TRP A 177 5.81 -3.45 -0.68
C TRP A 177 5.66 -3.52 -2.21
N GLY A 178 6.65 -3.00 -2.92
CA GLY A 178 6.80 -2.95 -4.36
C GLY A 178 8.13 -2.28 -4.67
N ASP A 179 8.48 -2.20 -5.95
CA ASP A 179 9.75 -1.61 -6.36
C ASP A 179 9.61 -0.68 -7.57
N LEU A 180 10.54 0.27 -7.65
CA LEU A 180 10.78 1.09 -8.83
C LEU A 180 12.00 0.53 -9.57
N HIS A 181 11.83 0.33 -10.87
CA HIS A 181 12.89 -0.14 -11.78
C HIS A 181 12.72 0.42 -13.19
N LEU A 182 13.75 0.22 -14.01
CA LEU A 182 13.71 0.61 -15.42
C LEU A 182 12.72 -0.25 -16.19
N GLU A 183 11.86 0.40 -16.99
CA GLU A 183 11.03 -0.32 -17.96
C GLU A 183 11.90 -1.18 -18.89
N LYS A 184 11.33 -2.28 -19.38
CA LYS A 184 12.04 -3.23 -20.24
C LYS A 184 12.63 -2.53 -21.46
N GLY A 185 13.96 -2.56 -21.57
CA GLY A 185 14.72 -1.98 -22.68
C GLY A 185 15.15 -0.53 -22.46
N ALA A 186 14.72 0.12 -21.38
CA ALA A 186 15.25 1.42 -20.98
C ALA A 186 16.68 1.28 -20.43
N THR A 187 17.51 2.29 -20.70
CA THR A 187 18.91 2.35 -20.24
C THR A 187 19.12 3.35 -19.10
N ALA A 188 18.12 4.21 -18.85
CA ALA A 188 18.13 5.18 -17.78
C ALA A 188 16.70 5.56 -17.40
N GLY A 189 16.51 5.97 -16.14
CA GLY A 189 15.24 6.41 -15.59
C GLY A 189 15.46 7.32 -14.39
N VAL A 190 14.49 8.18 -14.11
CA VAL A 190 14.57 9.15 -13.02
C VAL A 190 13.23 9.20 -12.29
N VAL A 191 13.28 9.21 -10.96
CA VAL A 191 12.13 9.49 -10.09
C VAL A 191 12.44 10.68 -9.19
N TRP A 192 11.40 11.45 -8.88
CA TRP A 192 11.47 12.62 -8.02
C TRP A 192 10.55 12.45 -6.84
N SER A 193 11.02 12.85 -5.66
CA SER A 193 10.14 13.00 -4.51
C SER A 193 9.23 14.24 -4.68
N ALA A 194 8.13 14.24 -3.92
CA ALA A 194 7.50 15.50 -3.53
C ALA A 194 8.49 16.34 -2.69
N PRO A 195 8.26 17.66 -2.53
CA PRO A 195 9.03 18.45 -1.58
C PRO A 195 8.98 17.84 -0.18
N ILE A 196 10.15 17.76 0.46
CA ILE A 196 10.32 17.27 1.83
C ILE A 196 11.14 18.28 2.63
N THR A 197 10.74 18.55 3.86
CA THR A 197 11.51 19.38 4.78
C THR A 197 12.44 18.49 5.60
N LEU A 198 13.74 18.77 5.54
CA LEU A 198 14.73 18.02 6.31
C LEU A 198 14.65 18.38 7.80
N PRO A 199 14.95 17.45 8.72
CA PRO A 199 15.07 17.75 10.14
C PRO A 199 16.04 18.91 10.40
N GLU A 200 15.80 19.73 11.43
CA GLU A 200 16.69 20.83 11.79
C GLU A 200 18.09 20.36 12.19
N SER A 201 18.20 19.18 12.81
CA SER A 201 19.48 18.58 13.19
C SER A 201 20.29 18.03 12.01
N GLY A 202 19.71 18.00 10.80
CA GLY A 202 20.27 17.26 9.68
C GLY A 202 19.76 15.82 9.62
N CYS A 203 20.13 15.12 8.55
CA CYS A 203 19.80 13.71 8.35
C CYS A 203 20.78 13.06 7.37
N GLU A 204 20.88 11.74 7.42
CA GLU A 204 21.47 10.94 6.36
C GLU A 204 20.37 10.41 5.42
N ILE A 205 20.76 10.12 4.18
CA ILE A 205 19.89 9.43 3.23
C ILE A 205 20.42 8.01 3.08
N SER A 206 19.52 7.03 3.23
CA SER A 206 19.80 5.63 2.94
C SER A 206 18.73 5.05 2.01
N LEU A 207 19.12 4.06 1.21
CA LEU A 207 18.25 3.41 0.22
C LEU A 207 18.01 1.95 0.60
N ASN A 208 16.75 1.51 0.54
CA ASN A 208 16.42 0.10 0.46
C ASN A 208 16.42 -0.30 -1.00
N THR A 209 17.44 -1.05 -1.42
CA THR A 209 17.66 -1.33 -2.83
C THR A 209 18.41 -2.63 -3.05
N ASP A 210 18.07 -3.31 -4.13
CA ASP A 210 18.87 -4.39 -4.70
C ASP A 210 19.60 -3.87 -5.94
N GLN A 211 20.81 -4.35 -6.16
CA GLN A 211 21.71 -4.00 -7.27
C GLN A 211 21.94 -2.48 -7.37
N ALA A 212 22.22 -1.85 -6.23
CA ALA A 212 22.32 -0.41 -6.02
C ALA A 212 23.36 0.30 -6.92
N ARG A 213 24.31 -0.45 -7.48
CA ARG A 213 25.27 0.09 -8.45
C ARG A 213 24.52 0.68 -9.64
N GLY A 214 24.76 1.96 -9.92
CA GLY A 214 24.06 2.69 -10.99
C GLY A 214 22.79 3.41 -10.54
N VAL A 215 22.48 3.36 -9.24
CA VAL A 215 21.54 4.26 -8.56
C VAL A 215 22.33 5.44 -8.00
N SER A 216 21.86 6.66 -8.27
CA SER A 216 22.47 7.90 -7.76
C SER A 216 21.40 8.87 -7.30
N VAL A 217 21.79 9.73 -6.36
CA VAL A 217 20.89 10.68 -5.70
C VAL A 217 21.41 12.09 -5.92
N GLU A 218 20.55 12.96 -6.40
CA GLU A 218 20.80 14.39 -6.50
C GLU A 218 19.76 15.14 -5.66
N LEU A 219 20.16 16.27 -5.08
CA LEU A 219 19.24 17.14 -4.34
C LEU A 219 18.92 18.39 -5.15
N THR A 220 17.68 18.84 -5.04
CA THR A 220 17.23 20.11 -5.59
C THR A 220 16.58 20.95 -4.52
N ASP A 221 16.44 22.24 -4.76
CA ASP A 221 15.52 23.07 -3.99
C ASP A 221 14.06 22.62 -4.19
N GLU A 222 13.13 23.26 -3.48
CA GLU A 222 11.68 23.00 -3.59
C GLU A 222 11.14 23.16 -5.02
N LYS A 223 11.75 24.04 -5.84
CA LYS A 223 11.33 24.35 -7.20
C LYS A 223 11.87 23.37 -8.23
N GLY A 224 12.88 22.56 -7.87
CA GLY A 224 13.50 21.59 -8.74
C GLY A 224 14.86 22.02 -9.29
N ASP A 225 15.40 23.15 -8.84
CA ASP A 225 16.72 23.63 -9.24
C ASP A 225 17.81 22.83 -8.50
N LEU A 226 18.76 22.25 -9.25
CA LEU A 226 19.81 21.39 -8.69
C LEU A 226 20.70 22.16 -7.71
N LEU A 227 20.93 21.56 -6.53
CA LEU A 227 21.89 22.07 -5.55
C LEU A 227 23.29 21.64 -5.99
N ALA A 228 24.14 22.59 -6.38
CA ALA A 228 25.47 22.30 -6.96
C ALA A 228 26.35 21.42 -6.06
N ASP A 229 26.21 21.56 -4.74
CA ASP A 229 26.95 20.79 -3.73
C ASP A 229 26.47 19.34 -3.62
N PHE A 230 25.31 19.01 -4.19
CA PHE A 230 24.65 17.70 -4.08
C PHE A 230 24.13 17.20 -5.45
N SER A 231 24.73 17.63 -6.56
CA SER A 231 24.30 17.25 -7.91
C SER A 231 25.46 17.15 -8.90
N GLY A 232 25.20 16.59 -10.08
CA GLY A 232 26.20 16.42 -11.13
C GLY A 232 27.37 15.56 -10.66
N GLU A 233 28.56 16.15 -10.62
CA GLU A 233 29.77 15.47 -10.10
C GLU A 233 29.75 15.31 -8.57
N ASN A 234 28.91 16.05 -7.85
CA ASN A 234 28.76 15.98 -6.39
C ASN A 234 27.53 15.18 -5.97
N ARG A 235 26.89 14.46 -6.90
CA ARG A 235 25.76 13.58 -6.60
C ARG A 235 26.15 12.48 -5.61
N GLY A 236 25.19 12.07 -4.80
CA GLY A 236 25.30 10.96 -3.88
C GLY A 236 25.26 9.62 -4.62
N LEU A 237 26.04 8.65 -4.15
CA LEU A 237 26.07 7.29 -4.67
C LEU A 237 25.74 6.30 -3.55
N ALA A 238 24.98 5.26 -3.87
CA ALA A 238 24.76 4.18 -2.91
C ALA A 238 26.09 3.43 -2.65
N ALA A 239 26.45 3.26 -1.38
CA ALA A 239 27.74 2.72 -0.97
C ALA A 239 27.93 1.22 -1.29
N GLY A 240 26.87 0.42 -1.19
CA GLY A 240 26.93 -1.04 -1.33
C GLY A 240 26.28 -1.58 -2.61
N SER A 241 26.08 -2.91 -2.66
CA SER A 241 25.45 -3.59 -3.80
C SER A 241 23.99 -3.93 -3.56
N ASP A 242 23.62 -4.40 -2.36
CA ASP A 242 22.28 -4.89 -2.03
C ASP A 242 22.03 -4.71 -0.53
N GLY A 243 20.78 -4.38 -0.16
CA GLY A 243 20.32 -4.50 1.23
C GLY A 243 19.24 -3.50 1.62
N LEU A 244 18.81 -3.61 2.87
CA LEU A 244 17.75 -2.77 3.43
C LEU A 244 18.21 -1.33 3.67
N ILE A 245 19.48 -1.14 4.01
CA ILE A 245 20.04 0.18 4.35
C ILE A 245 21.35 0.33 3.56
N GLN A 246 21.28 1.02 2.43
CA GLN A 246 22.44 1.41 1.64
C GLN A 246 22.68 2.91 1.82
N PRO A 247 23.68 3.32 2.61
CA PRO A 247 24.00 4.73 2.79
C PRO A 247 24.26 5.41 1.45
N VAL A 248 23.79 6.65 1.31
CA VAL A 248 24.12 7.52 0.19
C VAL A 248 25.36 8.32 0.58
N GLU A 249 26.47 8.02 -0.07
CA GLU A 249 27.75 8.68 0.14
C GLU A 249 27.88 9.90 -0.76
N TRP A 250 28.21 11.03 -0.14
CA TRP A 250 28.52 12.29 -0.79
C TRP A 250 30.03 12.52 -0.77
N LYS A 251 30.58 13.19 -1.78
CA LYS A 251 32.04 13.37 -1.88
C LYS A 251 32.62 14.20 -0.73
N GLU A 252 32.12 15.41 -0.55
CA GLU A 252 32.69 16.39 0.39
C GLU A 252 31.65 17.06 1.28
N ASN A 253 30.35 16.79 1.05
CA ASN A 253 29.27 17.53 1.68
C ASN A 253 28.46 16.66 2.65
N SER A 254 27.94 17.29 3.70
CA SER A 254 26.99 16.68 4.64
C SER A 254 25.64 17.38 4.50
N LEU A 255 24.57 16.60 4.59
CA LEU A 255 23.20 17.11 4.58
C LEU A 255 22.87 17.97 5.81
N SER A 256 23.68 17.94 6.87
CA SER A 256 23.53 18.85 8.02
C SER A 256 23.48 20.33 7.62
N ALA A 257 24.17 20.72 6.54
CA ALA A 257 24.11 22.07 5.98
C ALA A 257 22.72 22.45 5.42
N LEU A 258 21.87 21.47 5.16
CA LEU A 258 20.51 21.62 4.64
C LEU A 258 19.43 21.48 5.72
N GLY A 259 19.80 21.42 7.01
CA GLY A 259 18.85 21.28 8.11
C GLY A 259 17.71 22.31 8.06
N GLY A 260 16.47 21.83 8.17
CA GLY A 260 15.25 22.66 8.10
C GLY A 260 14.88 23.17 6.70
N GLN A 261 15.70 22.93 5.67
CA GLN A 261 15.38 23.34 4.30
C GLN A 261 14.38 22.37 3.65
N THR A 262 13.56 22.90 2.74
CA THR A 262 12.68 22.09 1.90
C THR A 262 13.36 21.80 0.57
N ILE A 263 13.56 20.52 0.28
CA ILE A 263 14.26 20.02 -0.90
C ILE A 263 13.41 19.02 -1.65
N ARG A 264 13.89 18.58 -2.82
CA ARG A 264 13.44 17.33 -3.45
C ARG A 264 14.62 16.40 -3.65
N ILE A 265 14.33 15.11 -3.62
CA ILE A 265 15.27 14.04 -3.94
C ILE A 265 15.00 13.59 -5.36
N LYS A 266 16.02 13.68 -6.21
CA LYS A 266 16.02 13.13 -7.56
C LYS A 266 16.87 11.87 -7.56
N ILE A 267 16.27 10.73 -7.86
CA ILE A 267 16.96 9.44 -7.93
C ILE A 267 17.05 9.01 -9.38
N SER A 268 18.27 8.78 -9.86
CA SER A 268 18.54 8.31 -11.21
C SER A 268 18.99 6.85 -11.17
N ILE A 269 18.39 6.02 -12.01
CA ILE A 269 18.70 4.59 -12.15
C ILE A 269 19.23 4.36 -13.56
N SER A 270 20.39 3.71 -13.66
CA SER A 270 21.01 3.33 -14.95
C SER A 270 21.32 1.84 -15.06
N ASN A 271 21.14 1.09 -13.98
CA ASN A 271 21.26 -0.36 -13.96
C ASN A 271 19.87 -1.00 -14.11
N PRO A 272 19.62 -1.79 -15.18
CA PRO A 272 18.33 -2.47 -15.39
C PRO A 272 17.96 -3.48 -14.30
N GLU A 273 18.95 -4.03 -13.60
CA GLU A 273 18.76 -4.98 -12.51
C GLU A 273 18.49 -4.29 -11.17
N ALA A 274 18.67 -2.97 -11.08
CA ALA A 274 18.42 -2.24 -9.85
C ALA A 274 16.93 -2.23 -9.49
N ARG A 275 16.65 -2.37 -8.21
CA ARG A 275 15.31 -2.29 -7.61
C ARG A 275 15.37 -1.31 -6.46
N LEU A 276 14.57 -0.25 -6.50
CA LEU A 276 14.45 0.70 -5.40
C LEU A 276 13.13 0.46 -4.67
N TYR A 277 13.19 0.10 -3.40
CA TYR A 277 12.03 -0.23 -2.58
C TYR A 277 11.59 0.95 -1.70
N ALA A 278 12.55 1.62 -1.05
CA ALA A 278 12.29 2.74 -0.14
C ALA A 278 13.51 3.69 -0.06
N VAL A 279 13.24 4.90 0.41
CA VAL A 279 14.24 5.95 0.68
C VAL A 279 14.00 6.42 2.10
N TYR A 280 15.02 6.37 2.94
CA TYR A 280 14.93 6.78 4.33
C TYR A 280 15.67 8.10 4.56
N LEU A 281 15.13 8.88 5.50
CA LEU A 281 15.74 10.07 6.05
C LEU A 281 16.02 9.77 7.52
N ASP A 282 17.26 9.40 7.81
CA ASP A 282 17.69 9.02 9.14
C ASP A 282 18.19 10.28 9.84
N ALA A 283 17.38 10.83 10.76
CA ALA A 283 17.78 12.03 11.50
C ALA A 283 19.01 11.73 12.38
N GLU A 284 19.94 12.69 12.45
CA GLU A 284 21.09 12.65 13.38
C GLU A 284 20.65 12.82 14.84
#